data_AF-A0AAT9HN17-F1
#
_entry.id   AF-A0AAT9HN17-F1
#
_cell.length_a   1.000
_cell.length_b   1.000
_cell.length_c   1.000
_cell.angle_alpha   90.00
_cell.angle_beta   90.00
_cell.angle_gamma   90.00
#
_symmetry.space_group_name_H-M   'P 1'
#
loop_
_entity.id
_entity.type
_entity.pdbx_description
1 polymer ?
#
loop_
_entity_poly.entity_id
_entity_poly.type
_entity_poly.pdbx_seq_one_letter_code
_entity_poly.pdbx_strand_id
1 'polypeptide(L)'
;MRQHHNSPSVIGWIVFNEGWGEWNREATGRIAESVKAADPSRVVNTHSGVNCCNSKGDSGTGDIIDHHDYNNDDAPFPDHRAAMDGEHGGFTLRTPGHMWPGTPTVIYSGVGDKEALTRKYVENTEKFYLDQAGAELSGSVYTQITDLENELNGLYTYDRREIKVDPVRVREINREVIAAGAAAGDREPLKGGGSWSLDEGSGSTAKDAGPNGKPLTLSEGTGWTPESAAAR
;
A
#
# COMPACT_ATOMS: atom_id res chain seq x y z
N MET A 1 16.02 -18.51 3.03
CA MET A 1 15.06 -19.31 3.83
C MET A 1 15.73 -20.12 4.95
N ARG A 2 16.50 -21.21 4.70
CA ARG A 2 17.08 -22.06 5.77
C ARG A 2 17.79 -21.30 6.91
N GLN A 3 18.58 -20.27 6.59
CA GLN A 3 19.31 -19.47 7.57
C GLN A 3 18.39 -18.76 8.59
N HIS A 4 17.18 -18.37 8.19
CA HIS A 4 16.24 -17.59 9.02
C HIS A 4 14.99 -18.37 9.41
N HIS A 5 14.94 -19.68 9.15
CA HIS A 5 13.76 -20.50 9.42
C HIS A 5 13.32 -20.42 10.89
N ASN A 6 14.27 -20.36 11.82
CA ASN A 6 14.02 -20.28 13.26
C ASN A 6 14.04 -18.83 13.80
N SER A 7 13.94 -17.82 12.93
CA SER A 7 13.83 -16.42 13.32
C SER A 7 12.36 -16.01 13.35
N PRO A 8 11.72 -15.89 14.54
CA PRO A 8 10.29 -15.57 14.64
C PRO A 8 9.97 -14.13 14.22
N SER A 9 10.97 -13.24 14.23
CA SER A 9 10.84 -11.86 13.73
C SER A 9 10.72 -11.78 12.22
N VAL A 10 11.07 -12.85 11.49
CA VAL A 10 10.85 -12.92 10.03
C VAL A 10 9.45 -13.48 9.83
N ILE A 11 8.54 -12.64 9.36
CA ILE A 11 7.12 -12.98 9.21
C ILE A 11 6.76 -13.39 7.79
N GLY A 12 7.58 -13.02 6.80
CA GLY A 12 7.28 -13.24 5.38
C GLY A 12 8.50 -13.15 4.48
N TRP A 13 8.29 -13.47 3.21
CA TRP A 13 9.29 -13.38 2.14
C TRP A 13 8.77 -12.46 1.03
N ILE A 14 9.58 -11.45 0.68
CA ILE A 14 9.33 -10.61 -0.50
C ILE A 14 10.23 -11.13 -1.63
N VAL A 15 9.65 -11.43 -2.78
CA VAL A 15 10.38 -12.04 -3.90
C VAL A 15 11.01 -10.97 -4.80
N PHE A 16 10.20 -9.99 -5.23
CA PHE A 16 10.63 -8.91 -6.11
C PHE A 16 10.18 -7.55 -5.58
N ASN A 17 10.96 -6.53 -5.93
CA ASN A 17 10.71 -5.12 -5.61
C ASN A 17 10.57 -4.35 -6.92
N GLU A 18 9.42 -3.75 -7.19
CA GLU A 18 9.15 -2.86 -8.34
C GLU A 18 9.56 -3.45 -9.71
N GLY A 19 9.54 -4.78 -9.84
CA GLY A 19 9.98 -5.51 -11.03
C GLY A 19 11.48 -5.71 -11.20
N TRP A 20 12.30 -5.38 -10.19
CA TRP A 20 13.75 -5.57 -10.25
C TRP A 20 14.10 -7.06 -10.34
N GLY A 21 14.61 -7.47 -11.50
CA GLY A 21 14.94 -8.88 -11.77
C GLY A 21 13.77 -9.70 -12.31
N GLU A 22 12.58 -9.11 -12.49
CA GLU A 22 11.47 -9.76 -13.19
C GLU A 22 11.70 -9.71 -14.70
N TRP A 23 11.61 -10.86 -15.37
CA TRP A 23 11.66 -10.92 -16.84
C TRP A 23 10.35 -11.41 -17.48
N ASN A 24 9.49 -12.07 -16.72
CA ASN A 24 8.24 -12.64 -17.21
C ASN A 24 7.27 -12.87 -16.04
N ARG A 25 6.03 -12.40 -16.17
CA ARG A 25 4.98 -12.51 -15.15
C ARG A 25 4.72 -13.93 -14.65
N GLU A 26 4.66 -14.91 -15.55
CA GLU A 26 4.42 -16.30 -15.15
C GLU A 26 5.64 -16.90 -14.44
N ALA A 27 6.86 -16.53 -14.87
CA ALA A 27 8.08 -16.93 -14.18
C ALA A 27 8.14 -16.35 -12.77
N THR A 28 7.76 -15.08 -12.60
CA THR A 28 7.61 -14.44 -11.29
C THR A 28 6.69 -15.25 -10.37
N GLY A 29 5.50 -15.63 -10.86
CA GLY A 29 4.56 -16.43 -10.10
C GLY A 29 5.11 -17.81 -9.70
N ARG A 30 5.73 -18.54 -10.63
CA ARG A 30 6.36 -19.84 -10.33
C ARG A 30 7.48 -19.74 -9.28
N ILE A 31 8.22 -18.63 -9.26
CA ILE A 31 9.25 -18.40 -8.25
C ILE A 31 8.60 -18.18 -6.87
N ALA A 32 7.54 -17.38 -6.79
CA ALA A 32 6.80 -17.17 -5.54
C ALA A 32 6.19 -18.47 -5.00
N GLU A 33 5.60 -19.31 -5.85
CA GLU A 33 5.13 -20.64 -5.47
C GLU A 33 6.27 -21.52 -4.93
N SER A 34 7.44 -21.47 -5.57
CA SER A 34 8.63 -22.21 -5.12
C SER A 34 9.13 -21.70 -3.76
N VAL A 35 9.05 -20.39 -3.50
CA VAL A 35 9.36 -19.78 -2.20
C VAL A 35 8.35 -20.25 -1.15
N LYS A 36 7.05 -20.20 -1.45
CA LYS A 36 5.98 -20.67 -0.55
C LYS A 36 6.14 -22.16 -0.22
N ALA A 37 6.47 -22.99 -1.20
CA ALA A 37 6.69 -24.41 -1.00
C ALA A 37 7.93 -24.70 -0.12
N ALA A 38 8.95 -23.85 -0.20
CA ALA A 38 10.17 -24.00 0.59
C ALA A 38 10.04 -23.52 2.04
N ASP A 39 9.12 -22.59 2.33
CA ASP A 39 8.76 -22.17 3.69
C ASP A 39 7.26 -21.89 3.81
N PRO A 40 6.43 -22.95 3.92
CA PRO A 40 4.97 -22.80 3.96
C PRO A 40 4.45 -22.14 5.23
N SER A 41 5.32 -21.92 6.23
CA SER A 41 4.96 -21.34 7.52
C SER A 41 4.84 -19.81 7.51
N ARG A 42 5.27 -19.16 6.43
CA ARG A 42 5.35 -17.70 6.31
C ARG A 42 4.53 -17.18 5.12
N VAL A 43 4.16 -15.89 5.18
CA VAL A 43 3.50 -15.21 4.06
C VAL A 43 4.50 -14.89 2.95
N VAL A 44 4.02 -14.85 1.71
CA VAL A 44 4.83 -14.48 0.54
C VAL A 44 4.22 -13.25 -0.12
N ASN A 45 5.00 -12.19 -0.24
CA ASN A 45 4.71 -11.07 -1.12
C ASN A 45 5.47 -11.29 -2.42
N THR A 46 4.76 -11.57 -3.50
CA THR A 46 5.37 -11.84 -4.80
C THR A 46 5.98 -10.57 -5.40
N HIS A 47 5.27 -9.45 -5.26
CA HIS A 47 5.54 -8.19 -5.93
C HIS A 47 5.38 -7.04 -4.92
N SER A 48 6.44 -6.64 -4.22
CA SER A 48 6.41 -5.34 -3.52
C SER A 48 6.39 -4.26 -4.59
N GLY A 49 5.31 -3.48 -4.69
CA GLY A 49 5.13 -2.50 -5.77
C GLY A 49 4.80 -3.11 -7.14
N VAL A 50 3.74 -3.93 -7.22
CA VAL A 50 3.30 -4.53 -8.48
C VAL A 50 2.79 -3.49 -9.51
N ASN A 51 2.32 -2.34 -9.02
CA ASN A 51 1.71 -1.28 -9.80
C ASN A 51 2.73 -0.41 -10.53
N CYS A 52 4.02 -0.47 -10.17
CA CYS A 52 4.98 0.54 -10.58
C CYS A 52 6.22 0.02 -11.32
N CYS A 53 6.93 1.03 -11.83
CA CYS A 53 8.26 1.01 -12.43
C CYS A 53 8.43 -0.06 -13.51
N ASN A 54 9.02 -1.20 -13.14
CA ASN A 54 9.45 -2.23 -14.08
C ASN A 54 8.71 -3.55 -13.90
N SER A 55 7.73 -3.60 -13.00
CA SER A 55 6.89 -4.78 -12.75
C SER A 55 6.35 -5.37 -14.04
N LYS A 56 6.28 -6.70 -14.12
CA LYS A 56 5.65 -7.40 -15.27
C LYS A 56 4.15 -7.65 -15.06
N GLY A 57 3.58 -6.96 -14.07
CA GLY A 57 2.19 -7.06 -13.68
C GLY A 57 1.95 -8.22 -12.72
N ASP A 58 0.79 -8.17 -12.08
CA ASP A 58 0.41 -9.13 -11.05
C ASP A 58 0.29 -10.55 -11.61
N SER A 59 1.11 -11.45 -11.08
CA SER A 59 1.04 -12.88 -11.38
C SER A 59 -0.16 -13.58 -10.75
N GLY A 60 -0.87 -12.92 -9.82
CA GLY A 60 -1.97 -13.48 -9.04
C GLY A 60 -1.53 -14.47 -7.97
N THR A 61 -0.22 -14.58 -7.71
CA THR A 61 0.35 -15.51 -6.73
C THR A 61 0.82 -14.79 -5.47
N GLY A 62 1.02 -15.54 -4.40
CA GLY A 62 1.43 -15.02 -3.10
C GLY A 62 0.23 -14.76 -2.17
N ASP A 63 0.53 -14.28 -0.98
CA ASP A 63 -0.44 -14.01 0.08
C ASP A 63 -0.74 -12.50 0.22
N ILE A 64 0.00 -11.63 -0.49
CA ILE A 64 -0.07 -10.16 -0.40
C ILE A 64 -0.18 -9.56 -1.81
N ILE A 65 -1.12 -8.63 -1.99
CA ILE A 65 -1.16 -7.67 -3.11
C ILE A 65 -0.56 -6.35 -2.61
N ASP A 66 0.55 -5.92 -3.21
CA ASP A 66 1.36 -4.82 -2.69
C ASP A 66 1.61 -3.76 -3.76
N HIS A 67 1.27 -2.51 -3.42
CA HIS A 67 1.50 -1.33 -4.24
C HIS A 67 2.53 -0.43 -3.55
N HIS A 68 3.25 0.37 -4.33
CA HIS A 68 4.06 1.47 -3.81
C HIS A 68 3.38 2.78 -4.19
N ASP A 69 2.79 3.49 -3.23
CA ASP A 69 1.96 4.67 -3.46
C ASP A 69 2.56 5.96 -2.86
N TYR A 70 3.59 6.49 -3.53
CA TYR A 70 4.24 7.74 -3.13
C TYR A 70 3.36 9.00 -3.36
N ASN A 71 2.36 8.92 -4.23
CA ASN A 71 1.50 10.07 -4.58
C ASN A 71 0.14 10.04 -3.86
N ASN A 72 -0.19 8.92 -3.20
CA ASN A 72 -1.49 8.61 -2.61
C ASN A 72 -2.63 8.63 -3.65
N ASP A 73 -2.39 8.07 -4.84
CA ASP A 73 -3.36 8.00 -5.95
C ASP A 73 -3.68 6.59 -6.45
N ASP A 74 -3.02 5.56 -5.92
CA ASP A 74 -3.15 4.16 -6.37
C ASP A 74 -3.06 3.18 -5.19
N ALA A 75 -3.91 3.43 -4.18
CA ALA A 75 -3.96 2.61 -2.98
C ALA A 75 -4.29 1.13 -3.32
N PRO A 76 -3.63 0.17 -2.66
CA PRO A 76 -3.88 -1.25 -2.87
C PRO A 76 -5.28 -1.63 -2.36
N PHE A 77 -5.92 -2.59 -3.04
CA PHE A 77 -7.23 -3.10 -2.63
C PHE A 77 -7.19 -4.62 -2.48
N PRO A 78 -7.80 -5.21 -1.42
CA PRO A 78 -7.73 -6.63 -1.18
C PRO A 78 -8.56 -7.39 -2.21
N ASP A 79 -7.99 -8.49 -2.70
CA ASP A 79 -8.68 -9.48 -3.49
C ASP A 79 -8.95 -10.73 -2.64
N HIS A 80 -8.19 -11.80 -2.86
CA HIS A 80 -8.07 -12.96 -1.97
C HIS A 80 -6.83 -12.87 -1.06
N ARG A 81 -5.98 -11.85 -1.26
CA ARG A 81 -4.74 -11.57 -0.54
C ARG A 81 -4.90 -10.35 0.39
N ALA A 82 -3.99 -10.25 1.36
CA ALA A 82 -3.88 -9.03 2.17
C ALA A 82 -3.38 -7.87 1.29
N ALA A 83 -3.97 -6.68 1.43
CA ALA A 83 -3.55 -5.49 0.69
C ALA A 83 -2.51 -4.69 1.47
N MET A 84 -1.39 -4.36 0.84
CA MET A 84 -0.31 -3.61 1.46
C MET A 84 0.17 -2.45 0.60
N ASP A 85 0.46 -1.33 1.24
CA ASP A 85 1.24 -0.25 0.65
C ASP A 85 2.70 -0.43 1.09
N GLY A 86 3.46 -1.16 0.29
CA GLY A 86 4.81 -1.62 0.60
C GLY A 86 5.85 -0.51 0.65
N GLU A 87 5.57 0.63 0.02
CA GLU A 87 6.39 1.83 0.12
C GLU A 87 5.55 3.09 -0.07
N HIS A 88 5.54 3.94 0.95
CA HIS A 88 4.90 5.24 0.87
C HIS A 88 5.70 6.37 1.49
N GLY A 89 5.22 7.59 1.25
CA GLY A 89 5.79 8.81 1.80
C GLY A 89 6.99 9.28 0.97
N GLY A 90 8.22 8.91 1.35
CA GLY A 90 9.42 9.38 0.64
C GLY A 90 9.71 10.88 0.82
N PHE A 91 9.25 11.49 1.92
CA PHE A 91 9.39 12.93 2.16
C PHE A 91 10.84 13.32 2.42
N THR A 92 11.34 14.29 1.66
CA THR A 92 12.77 14.62 1.62
C THR A 92 13.12 15.77 2.54
N LEU A 93 14.09 15.57 3.44
CA LEU A 93 14.70 16.64 4.24
C LEU A 93 16.22 16.59 4.12
N ARG A 94 16.82 17.70 3.69
CA ARG A 94 18.29 17.87 3.66
C ARG A 94 18.81 18.21 5.05
N THR A 95 19.88 17.55 5.47
CA THR A 95 20.52 17.72 6.79
C THR A 95 22.02 17.98 6.63
N PRO A 96 22.43 19.23 6.30
CA PRO A 96 23.83 19.58 6.09
C PRO A 96 24.74 19.11 7.24
N GLY A 97 25.88 18.51 6.91
CA GLY A 97 26.79 17.88 7.89
C GLY A 97 26.52 16.40 8.16
N HIS A 98 25.33 15.90 7.80
CA HIS A 98 24.92 14.51 8.02
C HIS A 98 24.49 13.78 6.73
N MET A 99 24.79 14.35 5.56
CA MET A 99 24.47 13.75 4.26
C MET A 99 25.69 13.02 3.68
N TRP A 100 25.43 11.98 2.89
CA TRP A 100 26.45 11.42 2.00
C TRP A 100 26.90 12.48 0.96
N PRO A 101 28.17 12.47 0.54
CA PRO A 101 28.62 13.38 -0.52
C PRO A 101 27.90 13.10 -1.85
N GLY A 102 27.31 14.14 -2.43
CA GLY A 102 26.69 14.05 -3.76
C GLY A 102 25.45 14.92 -3.91
N THR A 103 24.87 14.85 -5.10
CA THR A 103 23.57 15.45 -5.39
C THR A 103 22.47 14.46 -4.98
N PRO A 104 21.38 14.91 -4.33
CA PRO A 104 20.26 14.04 -4.01
C PRO A 104 19.71 13.32 -5.24
N THR A 105 19.46 12.02 -5.09
CA THR A 105 19.08 11.12 -6.19
C THR A 105 17.58 11.05 -6.40
N VAL A 106 16.81 11.13 -5.31
CA VAL A 106 15.35 11.03 -5.36
C VAL A 106 14.75 12.10 -4.45
N ILE A 107 13.85 12.91 -5.03
CA ILE A 107 13.14 13.97 -4.32
C ILE A 107 11.65 13.84 -4.67
N TYR A 108 10.90 13.09 -3.86
CA TYR A 108 9.45 12.99 -4.03
C TYR A 108 8.80 14.28 -3.56
N SER A 109 9.09 14.69 -2.31
CA SER A 109 8.43 15.84 -1.71
C SER A 109 9.29 16.49 -0.63
N GLY A 110 10.01 17.55 -1.02
CA GLY A 110 10.93 18.28 -0.14
C GLY A 110 10.24 19.10 0.95
N VAL A 111 10.84 19.13 2.14
CA VAL A 111 10.46 20.00 3.26
C VAL A 111 11.67 20.75 3.80
N GLY A 112 11.43 21.88 4.47
CA GLY A 112 12.48 22.80 4.90
C GLY A 112 13.17 22.42 6.21
N ASP A 113 12.47 21.71 7.11
CA ASP A 113 12.97 21.39 8.45
C ASP A 113 12.26 20.16 9.06
N LYS A 114 12.72 19.77 10.25
CA LYS A 114 12.22 18.64 11.04
C LYS A 114 10.75 18.77 11.44
N GLU A 115 10.27 19.98 11.74
CA GLU A 115 8.87 20.19 12.11
C GLU A 115 7.97 20.03 10.89
N ALA A 116 8.38 20.56 9.73
CA ALA A 116 7.69 20.37 8.46
C ALA A 116 7.67 18.89 8.03
N LEU A 117 8.77 18.15 8.23
CA LEU A 117 8.79 16.71 7.96
C LEU A 117 7.82 15.94 8.87
N THR A 118 7.84 16.24 10.16
CA THR A 118 6.96 15.63 11.16
C THR A 118 5.50 15.90 10.83
N ARG A 119 5.15 17.17 10.59
CA ARG A 119 3.78 17.56 10.23
C ARG A 119 3.31 16.85 8.97
N LYS A 120 4.16 16.79 7.94
CA LYS A 120 3.83 16.13 6.67
C LYS A 120 3.60 14.63 6.85
N TYR A 121 4.41 13.95 7.66
CA TYR A 121 4.20 12.55 8.00
C TYR A 121 2.83 12.32 8.65
N VAL A 122 2.52 13.13 9.67
CA VAL A 122 1.26 13.02 10.42
C VAL A 122 0.07 13.31 9.51
N GLU A 123 0.05 14.46 8.80
CA GLU A 123 -1.05 14.85 7.92
C GLU A 123 -1.29 13.83 6.78
N ASN A 124 -0.23 13.25 6.23
CA ASN A 124 -0.35 12.20 5.21
C ASN A 124 -0.98 10.93 5.80
N THR A 125 -0.52 10.52 6.98
CA THR A 125 -1.02 9.31 7.66
C THR A 125 -2.48 9.48 8.07
N GLU A 126 -2.84 10.63 8.64
CA GLU A 126 -4.22 10.98 8.99
C GLU A 126 -5.14 10.95 7.77
N LYS A 127 -4.71 11.56 6.67
CA LYS A 127 -5.54 11.73 5.48
C LYS A 127 -5.76 10.44 4.70
N PHE A 128 -4.75 9.59 4.59
CA PHE A 128 -4.77 8.45 3.67
C PHE A 128 -4.80 7.09 4.37
N TYR A 129 -4.20 6.93 5.55
CA TYR A 129 -3.98 5.61 6.12
C TYR A 129 -4.93 5.25 7.26
N LEU A 130 -5.46 6.23 8.01
CA LEU A 130 -6.38 5.95 9.11
C LEU A 130 -7.66 5.23 8.63
N ASP A 131 -8.35 5.82 7.66
CA ASP A 131 -9.60 5.25 7.13
C ASP A 131 -9.33 3.94 6.39
N GLN A 132 -8.29 3.89 5.56
CA GLN A 132 -7.89 2.69 4.82
C GLN A 132 -7.56 1.52 5.75
N ALA A 133 -6.85 1.76 6.86
CA ALA A 133 -6.54 0.72 7.85
C ALA A 133 -7.81 0.14 8.49
N GLY A 134 -8.82 0.96 8.75
CA GLY A 134 -10.13 0.51 9.21
C GLY A 134 -11.01 -0.14 8.13
N ALA A 135 -10.46 -0.36 6.92
CA ALA A 135 -11.18 -0.70 5.70
C ALA A 135 -10.52 -1.85 4.93
N GLU A 136 -9.73 -1.49 3.92
CA GLU A 136 -9.16 -2.34 2.89
C GLU A 136 -7.68 -2.65 3.13
N LEU A 137 -6.95 -1.77 3.82
CA LEU A 137 -5.51 -1.85 3.96
C LEU A 137 -5.10 -2.74 5.14
N SER A 138 -4.31 -3.77 4.86
CA SER A 138 -3.78 -4.71 5.85
C SER A 138 -2.43 -4.30 6.43
N GLY A 139 -1.72 -3.38 5.79
CA GLY A 139 -0.46 -2.82 6.30
C GLY A 139 0.15 -1.77 5.38
N SER A 140 1.04 -0.96 5.92
CA SER A 140 1.83 0.01 5.16
C SER A 140 3.25 0.15 5.69
N VAL A 141 4.20 0.54 4.83
CA VAL A 141 5.60 0.77 5.18
C VAL A 141 6.07 2.12 4.66
N TYR A 142 6.47 3.00 5.57
CA TYR A 142 7.08 4.28 5.20
C TYR A 142 8.52 4.08 4.70
N THR A 143 8.83 4.59 3.52
CA THR A 143 10.20 4.70 3.01
C THR A 143 10.83 5.99 3.54
N GLN A 144 11.83 5.95 4.42
CA GLN A 144 12.57 4.79 4.96
C GLN A 144 13.12 5.08 6.38
N ILE A 145 13.81 4.11 7.01
CA ILE A 145 14.34 4.28 8.39
C ILE A 145 15.52 5.26 8.44
N THR A 146 16.47 5.17 7.51
CA THR A 146 17.69 6.00 7.46
C THR A 146 17.90 6.52 6.06
N ASP A 147 18.46 7.71 5.91
CA ASP A 147 18.93 8.16 4.59
C ASP A 147 19.95 7.15 4.03
N LEU A 148 19.80 6.82 2.75
CA LEU A 148 20.68 5.90 2.03
C LEU A 148 21.41 6.67 0.93
N GLU A 149 22.70 6.90 1.16
CA GLU A 149 23.54 7.73 0.31
C GLU A 149 22.88 9.10 0.03
N ASN A 150 22.46 9.33 -1.21
CA ASN A 150 21.85 10.57 -1.67
C ASN A 150 20.30 10.53 -1.64
N GLU A 151 19.71 9.47 -1.10
CA GLU A 151 18.29 9.35 -0.83
C GLU A 151 17.99 9.88 0.58
N LEU A 152 17.23 10.99 0.65
CA LEU A 152 17.16 11.86 1.83
C LEU A 152 15.79 11.83 2.52
N ASN A 153 15.07 10.71 2.41
CA ASN A 153 13.72 10.46 2.92
C ASN A 153 13.69 9.60 4.20
N GLY A 154 14.85 9.34 4.81
CA GLY A 154 14.97 8.61 6.06
C GLY A 154 14.41 9.34 7.28
N LEU A 155 13.91 8.58 8.25
CA LEU A 155 13.59 9.07 9.60
C LEU A 155 14.85 9.48 10.39
N TYR A 156 16.00 8.90 10.04
CA TYR A 156 17.31 9.24 10.55
C TYR A 156 18.23 9.72 9.43
N THR A 157 19.21 10.55 9.79
CA THR A 157 20.29 10.94 8.88
C THR A 157 21.14 9.75 8.43
N TYR A 158 21.93 9.95 7.38
CA TYR A 158 22.79 8.92 6.77
C TYR A 158 23.75 8.28 7.80
N ASP A 159 24.34 9.11 8.65
CA ASP A 159 25.25 8.69 9.71
C ASP A 159 24.55 8.17 10.98
N ARG A 160 23.21 8.14 10.98
CA ARG A 160 22.34 7.70 12.09
C ARG A 160 22.54 8.49 13.39
N ARG A 161 23.07 9.71 13.30
CA ARG A 161 23.31 10.56 14.49
C ARG A 161 22.12 11.42 14.86
N GLU A 162 21.29 11.79 13.90
CA GLU A 162 20.15 12.66 14.14
C GLU A 162 18.84 12.04 13.64
N ILE A 163 17.79 12.16 14.44
CA ILE A 163 16.43 11.82 14.05
C ILE A 163 15.76 13.05 13.42
N LYS A 164 15.28 12.88 12.19
CA LYS A 164 14.74 13.92 11.30
C LYS A 164 13.26 14.25 11.57
N VAL A 165 12.60 13.46 12.41
CA VAL A 165 11.19 13.62 12.83
C VAL A 165 11.06 13.73 14.34
N ASP A 166 9.92 14.19 14.84
CA ASP A 166 9.50 13.99 16.22
C ASP A 166 8.99 12.55 16.41
N PRO A 167 9.73 11.69 17.15
CA PRO A 167 9.34 10.29 17.33
C PRO A 167 8.07 10.11 18.15
N VAL A 168 7.70 11.08 19.00
CA VAL A 168 6.49 11.00 19.83
C VAL A 168 5.27 11.14 18.94
N ARG A 169 5.22 12.19 18.11
CA ARG A 169 4.10 12.44 17.18
C ARG A 169 3.96 11.34 16.12
N VAL A 170 5.07 10.87 15.55
CA VAL A 170 5.08 9.74 14.61
C VAL A 170 4.55 8.47 15.27
N ARG A 171 4.92 8.21 16.53
CA ARG A 171 4.42 7.05 17.27
C ARG A 171 2.93 7.18 17.59
N GLU A 172 2.44 8.36 17.93
CA GLU A 172 1.03 8.60 18.25
C GLU A 172 0.14 8.27 17.05
N ILE A 173 0.41 8.86 15.88
CA ILE A 173 -0.41 8.60 14.69
C ILE A 173 -0.33 7.13 14.24
N ASN A 174 0.84 6.48 14.33
CA ASN A 174 0.95 5.06 14.01
C ASN A 174 0.16 4.17 14.98
N ARG A 175 0.01 4.56 16.25
CA ARG A 175 -0.84 3.83 17.19
C ARG A 175 -2.33 4.00 16.86
N GLU A 176 -2.73 5.14 16.33
CA GLU A 176 -4.08 5.35 15.83
C GLU A 176 -4.37 4.48 14.61
N VAL A 177 -3.43 4.39 13.64
CA VAL A 177 -3.54 3.46 12.50
C VAL A 177 -3.68 2.01 12.98
N ILE A 178 -2.84 1.56 13.91
CA ILE A 178 -2.92 0.20 14.48
C ILE A 178 -4.27 -0.02 15.17
N ALA A 179 -4.78 0.97 15.91
CA ALA A 179 -6.07 0.88 16.58
C ALA A 179 -7.23 0.82 15.57
N ALA A 180 -7.17 1.62 14.49
CA ALA A 180 -8.15 1.59 13.41
C ALA A 180 -8.19 0.23 12.72
N GLY A 181 -7.01 -0.34 12.39
CA GLY A 181 -6.92 -1.68 11.81
C GLY A 181 -7.39 -2.79 12.75
N ALA A 182 -7.12 -2.68 14.05
CA ALA A 182 -7.61 -3.64 15.04
C ALA A 182 -9.15 -3.60 15.21
N ALA A 183 -9.78 -2.47 14.88
CA ALA A 183 -11.23 -2.30 14.86
C ALA A 183 -11.83 -2.49 13.45
N ALA A 184 -11.04 -2.86 12.46
CA ALA A 184 -11.54 -3.10 11.10
C ALA A 184 -12.59 -4.23 11.13
N GLY A 185 -13.69 -4.04 10.39
CA GLY A 185 -14.83 -4.95 10.40
C GLY A 185 -15.87 -4.67 11.49
N ASP A 186 -15.54 -3.93 12.55
CA ASP A 186 -16.51 -3.44 13.55
C ASP A 186 -17.17 -2.12 13.08
N ARG A 187 -17.45 -2.04 11.77
CA ARG A 187 -18.15 -0.88 11.21
C ARG A 187 -19.60 -0.94 11.65
N GLU A 188 -20.04 0.12 12.31
CA GLU A 188 -21.47 0.38 12.46
C GLU A 188 -22.13 0.20 11.09
N PRO A 189 -23.22 -0.58 10.99
CA PRO A 189 -23.95 -0.71 9.74
C PRO A 189 -24.20 0.68 9.19
N LEU A 190 -23.84 0.91 7.91
CA LEU A 190 -24.07 2.19 7.25
C LEU A 190 -25.52 2.61 7.53
N LYS A 191 -25.67 3.70 8.31
CA LYS A 191 -26.99 4.23 8.69
C LYS A 191 -27.58 4.92 7.47
N GLY A 192 -28.20 4.12 6.62
CA GLY A 192 -28.60 4.51 5.27
C GLY A 192 -27.45 4.37 4.26
N GLY A 193 -27.81 4.42 2.98
CA GLY A 193 -26.94 4.19 1.84
C GLY A 193 -27.69 3.36 0.79
N GLY A 194 -27.13 3.27 -0.41
CA GLY A 194 -27.60 2.32 -1.41
C GLY A 194 -26.43 1.51 -1.98
N SER A 195 -26.72 0.32 -2.45
CA SER A 195 -25.77 -0.60 -3.06
C SER A 195 -26.34 -1.05 -4.39
N TRP A 196 -25.66 -0.73 -5.49
CA TRP A 196 -26.10 -1.06 -6.84
C TRP A 196 -24.99 -1.86 -7.51
N SER A 197 -25.29 -3.10 -7.91
CA SER A 197 -24.34 -4.00 -8.58
C SER A 197 -24.08 -3.62 -10.03
N LEU A 198 -24.97 -2.81 -10.63
CA LEU A 198 -24.86 -2.31 -12.01
C LEU A 198 -24.77 -3.44 -13.06
N ASP A 199 -25.39 -4.59 -12.76
CA ASP A 199 -25.34 -5.83 -13.53
C ASP A 199 -26.72 -6.24 -14.10
N GLU A 200 -27.70 -5.34 -14.08
CA GLU A 200 -29.08 -5.64 -14.50
C GLU A 200 -29.22 -6.03 -15.98
N GLY A 201 -28.23 -5.69 -16.82
CA GLY A 201 -28.11 -6.11 -18.21
C GLY A 201 -29.19 -5.58 -19.17
N SER A 202 -30.25 -4.96 -18.66
CA SER A 202 -31.35 -4.38 -19.43
C SER A 202 -32.15 -3.36 -18.61
N GLY A 203 -32.95 -2.52 -19.28
CA GLY A 203 -33.75 -1.48 -18.63
C GLY A 203 -32.96 -0.20 -18.31
N SER A 204 -33.52 0.65 -17.45
CA SER A 204 -32.96 1.97 -17.12
C SER A 204 -32.79 2.20 -15.62
N THR A 205 -32.88 1.15 -14.81
CA THR A 205 -32.76 1.26 -13.35
C THR A 205 -31.90 0.15 -12.77
N ALA A 206 -31.03 0.49 -11.82
CA ALA A 206 -30.34 -0.47 -10.97
C ALA A 206 -31.08 -0.66 -9.65
N LYS A 207 -31.16 -1.90 -9.17
CA LYS A 207 -31.79 -2.20 -7.89
C LYS A 207 -30.85 -1.82 -6.76
N ASP A 208 -31.38 -1.11 -5.79
CA ASP A 208 -30.71 -0.88 -4.52
C ASP A 208 -30.81 -2.12 -3.64
N ALA A 209 -29.70 -2.82 -3.45
CA ALA A 209 -29.51 -3.90 -2.49
C ALA A 209 -29.17 -3.39 -1.07
N GLY A 210 -29.01 -2.08 -0.91
CA GLY A 210 -28.76 -1.41 0.36
C GLY A 210 -30.03 -1.15 1.18
N PRO A 211 -29.87 -0.57 2.40
CA PRO A 211 -30.94 -0.43 3.37
C PRO A 211 -32.03 0.60 3.00
N ASN A 212 -31.79 1.45 2.00
CA ASN A 212 -32.72 2.52 1.62
C ASN A 212 -33.74 2.11 0.55
N GLY A 213 -33.49 1.02 -0.20
CA GLY A 213 -34.39 0.52 -1.24
C GLY A 213 -34.69 1.54 -2.34
N LYS A 214 -33.77 2.46 -2.65
CA LYS A 214 -33.96 3.53 -3.65
C LYS A 214 -33.27 3.17 -4.97
N PRO A 215 -34.00 2.77 -6.03
CA PRO A 215 -33.38 2.43 -7.31
C PRO A 215 -32.57 3.62 -7.87
N LEU A 216 -31.45 3.31 -8.52
CA LEU A 216 -30.70 4.28 -9.32
C LEU A 216 -31.26 4.26 -10.74
N THR A 217 -31.40 5.42 -11.38
CA THR A 217 -31.93 5.53 -12.75
C THR A 217 -30.85 6.03 -13.70
N LEU A 218 -30.68 5.35 -14.83
CA LEU A 218 -29.81 5.76 -15.92
C LEU A 218 -30.42 6.96 -16.67
N SER A 219 -29.61 7.97 -17.02
CA SER A 219 -30.05 9.17 -17.75
C SER A 219 -29.26 9.37 -19.05
N GLU A 220 -29.77 10.26 -19.92
CA GLU A 220 -29.02 10.83 -21.07
C GLU A 220 -28.42 9.81 -22.06
N GLY A 221 -29.17 8.76 -22.40
CA GLY A 221 -28.73 7.78 -23.40
C GLY A 221 -27.75 6.72 -22.89
N THR A 222 -27.48 6.72 -21.58
CA THR A 222 -26.73 5.66 -20.90
C THR A 222 -27.52 4.35 -20.93
N GLY A 223 -26.85 3.24 -21.22
CA GLY A 223 -27.44 1.91 -21.24
C GLY A 223 -26.44 0.85 -20.76
N TRP A 224 -26.96 -0.30 -20.34
CA TRP A 224 -26.14 -1.42 -19.91
C TRP A 224 -25.28 -1.96 -21.05
N THR A 225 -24.01 -2.21 -20.77
CA THR A 225 -23.14 -2.98 -21.66
C THR A 225 -23.17 -4.44 -21.23
N PRO A 226 -23.36 -5.42 -22.14
CA PRO A 226 -23.18 -6.82 -21.81
C PRO A 226 -21.79 -7.06 -21.21
N GLU A 227 -21.68 -7.87 -20.16
CA GLU A 227 -20.39 -8.29 -19.62
C GLU A 227 -19.50 -8.82 -20.76
N SER A 228 -18.37 -8.17 -21.00
CA SER A 228 -17.34 -8.75 -21.86
C SER A 228 -16.77 -9.96 -21.14
N ALA A 229 -16.78 -11.11 -21.79
CA ALA A 229 -16.16 -12.34 -21.30
C ALA A 229 -14.62 -12.28 -21.32
N ALA A 230 -14.04 -11.17 -20.89
CA ALA A 230 -12.60 -10.89 -20.93
C ALA A 230 -12.13 -10.36 -19.58
N ALA A 231 -11.85 -11.31 -18.68
CA ALA A 231 -10.79 -11.31 -17.65
C ALA A 231 -11.25 -12.22 -16.50
N ARG A 232 -10.99 -13.52 -16.63
CA ARG A 232 -10.76 -14.41 -15.49
C ARG A 232 -9.26 -14.59 -15.35
#